data_AF-A0A4R8DRC1-F1
#
_entry.id   AF-A0A4R8DRC1-F1
#
_cell.length_a   1.000
_cell.length_b   1.000
_cell.length_c   1.000
_cell.angle_alpha   90.00
_cell.angle_beta   90.00
_cell.angle_gamma   90.00
#
_symmetry.space_group_name_H-M   'P 1'
#
loop_
_entity.id
_entity.type
_entity.pdbx_description
1 polymer ?
#
loop_
_entity_poly.entity_id
_entity_poly.type
_entity_poly.pdbx_seq_one_letter_code
_entity_poly.pdbx_strand_id
1 'polypeptide(L)'
;MEGDNYYVHNQETGKLNVYTTKAFYDGLADDQKKIFSRFCLWSRVQGCWISKGKAEGCYYLREQIKALGFVNKGEVGERITFDEQVARTQERAEYRAERAEHRADKAEQKSDQLYNTAQKMASVIPFGQPILVGHHSEQRDRNYRNRIHNTFGKAFEELDKGKHYREKAATAKETAEGKKYSNPEYLTNRIKECQKHLRILDRRLNGKLYPNSPEQEISEQARQFYNNRIAEENEKLEFFKGKMKAINPAWCEPSVSTRKIKGKKNTL
;
A
#
# COMPACT_ATOMS: atom_id res chain seq x y z
N MET A 1 1.54 4.10 36.74
CA MET A 1 1.51 3.29 35.51
C MET A 1 0.53 3.85 34.47
N GLU A 2 0.27 5.17 34.50
CA GLU A 2 -0.55 5.87 33.51
C GLU A 2 0.40 6.69 32.63
N GLY A 3 0.69 6.22 31.42
CA GLY A 3 1.56 6.97 30.51
C GLY A 3 2.19 6.16 29.38
N ASP A 4 2.37 4.85 29.58
CA ASP A 4 3.14 4.00 28.67
C ASP A 4 2.28 3.29 27.61
N ASN A 5 0.97 3.15 27.85
CA ASN A 5 0.02 2.58 26.89
C ASN A 5 -0.93 3.68 26.40
N TYR A 6 -0.70 4.16 25.18
CA TYR A 6 -1.42 5.28 24.62
C TYR A 6 -1.54 5.17 23.11
N TYR A 7 -2.39 5.98 22.51
CA TYR A 7 -2.45 6.13 21.07
C TYR A 7 -2.46 7.59 20.64
N VAL A 8 -1.94 7.84 19.44
CA VAL A 8 -1.91 9.16 18.81
C VAL A 8 -2.42 9.07 17.38
N HIS A 9 -3.04 10.14 16.91
CA HIS A 9 -3.32 10.34 15.49
C HIS A 9 -2.09 10.96 14.83
N ASN A 10 -1.36 10.18 14.03
CA ASN A 10 -0.23 10.69 13.27
C ASN A 10 -0.76 11.42 12.03
N GLN A 11 -0.64 12.74 12.01
CA GLN A 11 -1.22 13.58 10.94
C GLN A 11 -0.51 13.40 9.60
N GLU A 12 0.81 13.15 9.59
CA GLU A 12 1.56 12.92 8.35
C GLU A 12 1.08 11.68 7.59
N THR A 13 0.71 10.63 8.31
CA THR A 13 0.27 9.35 7.73
C THR A 13 -1.25 9.19 7.72
N GLY A 14 -1.97 9.99 8.53
CA GLY A 14 -3.39 9.84 8.82
C GLY A 14 -3.74 8.51 9.50
N LYS A 15 -2.81 7.92 10.25
CA LYS A 15 -2.96 6.60 10.91
C LYS A 15 -3.01 6.76 12.42
N LEU A 16 -3.57 5.76 13.11
CA LEU A 16 -3.42 5.63 14.56
C LEU A 16 -2.12 4.88 14.84
N ASN A 17 -1.27 5.49 15.66
CA ASN A 17 -0.11 4.85 16.23
C ASN A 17 -0.43 4.50 17.68
N VAL A 18 -0.43 3.20 18.00
CA VAL A 18 -0.76 2.65 19.31
C VAL A 18 0.51 2.12 19.96
N TYR A 19 0.93 2.79 21.01
CA TYR A 19 2.12 2.49 21.81
C TYR A 19 1.71 1.65 23.01
N THR A 20 2.43 0.56 23.24
CA THR A 20 2.16 -0.36 24.35
C THR A 20 3.48 -0.93 24.86
N THR A 21 3.54 -1.22 26.16
CA THR A 21 4.68 -1.95 26.73
C THR A 21 4.57 -3.45 26.42
N LYS A 22 5.72 -4.12 26.34
CA LYS A 22 5.76 -5.57 26.11
C LYS A 22 5.03 -6.34 27.22
N ALA A 23 5.30 -5.99 28.48
CA ALA A 23 4.66 -6.64 29.63
C ALA A 23 3.13 -6.52 29.60
N PHE A 24 2.61 -5.33 29.27
CA PHE A 24 1.17 -5.12 29.13
C PHE A 24 0.60 -5.96 27.98
N TYR A 25 1.23 -5.91 26.80
CA TYR A 25 0.76 -6.67 25.63
C TYR A 25 0.78 -8.18 25.87
N ASP A 26 1.84 -8.70 26.50
CA ASP A 26 1.96 -10.13 26.80
C ASP A 26 0.89 -10.60 27.81
N GLY A 27 0.48 -9.71 28.72
CA GLY A 27 -0.62 -9.94 29.67
C GLY A 27 -2.03 -9.86 29.09
N LEU A 28 -2.20 -9.41 27.83
CA LEU A 28 -3.52 -9.39 27.18
C LEU A 28 -4.02 -10.81 26.86
N ALA A 29 -5.34 -11.00 26.94
CA ALA A 29 -6.00 -12.22 26.48
C ALA A 29 -5.83 -12.38 24.96
N ASP A 30 -5.91 -13.62 24.47
CA ASP A 30 -5.65 -13.93 23.05
C ASP A 30 -6.61 -13.19 22.11
N ASP A 31 -7.87 -13.03 22.48
CA ASP A 31 -8.84 -12.30 21.68
C ASP A 31 -8.55 -10.79 21.62
N GLN A 32 -7.99 -10.21 22.69
CA GLN A 32 -7.54 -8.83 22.70
C GLN A 32 -6.30 -8.67 21.79
N LYS A 33 -5.36 -9.61 21.83
CA LYS A 33 -4.20 -9.65 20.93
C LYS A 33 -4.62 -9.75 19.44
N LYS A 34 -5.69 -10.50 19.14
CA LYS A 34 -6.25 -10.61 17.78
C LYS A 34 -6.75 -9.27 17.23
N ILE A 35 -7.18 -8.33 18.07
CA ILE A 35 -7.58 -6.98 17.63
C ILE A 35 -6.39 -6.26 16.99
N PHE A 36 -5.22 -6.31 17.63
CA PHE A 36 -4.01 -5.68 17.12
C PHE A 36 -3.55 -6.30 15.81
N SER A 37 -3.47 -7.62 15.71
CA SER A 37 -3.04 -8.28 14.46
C SER A 37 -4.04 -8.10 13.31
N ARG A 38 -5.35 -8.02 13.61
CA ARG A 38 -6.40 -7.79 12.61
C ARG A 38 -6.38 -6.36 12.08
N PHE A 39 -6.31 -5.36 12.95
CA PHE A 39 -6.50 -3.96 12.57
C PHE A 39 -5.22 -3.14 12.47
N CYS A 40 -4.10 -3.65 12.97
CA CYS A 40 -2.82 -2.94 13.00
C CYS A 40 -1.69 -3.77 12.38
N LEU A 41 -0.57 -3.10 12.12
CA LEU A 41 0.70 -3.68 11.73
C LEU A 41 1.76 -3.20 12.70
N TRP A 42 2.60 -4.10 13.20
CA TRP A 42 3.71 -3.72 14.06
C TRP A 42 4.81 -3.03 13.24
N SER A 43 5.16 -1.81 13.62
CA SER A 43 6.27 -1.06 13.05
C SER A 43 7.50 -1.20 13.94
N ARG A 44 8.52 -1.92 13.46
CA ARG A 44 9.80 -2.03 14.16
C ARG A 44 10.55 -0.70 14.26
N VAL A 45 10.36 0.19 13.28
CA VAL A 45 11.04 1.50 13.22
C VAL A 45 10.45 2.46 14.24
N GLN A 46 9.12 2.48 14.38
CA GLN A 46 8.44 3.38 15.32
C GLN A 46 8.20 2.75 16.70
N GLY A 47 8.44 1.44 16.84
CA GLY A 47 8.21 0.71 18.09
C GLY A 47 6.74 0.69 18.51
N CYS A 48 5.80 0.70 17.56
CA CYS A 48 4.37 0.79 17.84
C CYS A 48 3.52 0.02 16.82
N TRP A 49 2.25 -0.21 17.18
CA TRP A 49 1.24 -0.73 16.26
C TRP A 49 0.65 0.41 15.43
N ILE A 50 0.68 0.30 14.11
CA ILE A 50 0.11 1.29 13.17
C ILE A 50 -1.18 0.74 12.58
N SER A 51 -2.27 1.50 12.62
CA SER A 51 -3.55 1.08 12.04
C SER A 51 -3.46 0.80 10.54
N LYS A 52 -4.12 -0.27 10.07
CA LYS A 52 -4.26 -0.57 8.64
C LYS A 52 -5.14 0.45 7.94
N GLY A 53 -6.23 0.87 8.58
CA GLY A 53 -7.14 1.94 8.12
C GLY A 53 -6.63 3.34 8.45
N LYS A 54 -7.21 4.36 7.83
CA LYS A 54 -7.02 5.77 8.25
C LYS A 54 -7.72 5.99 9.59
N ALA A 55 -7.16 6.87 10.43
CA ALA A 55 -7.52 6.99 11.84
C ALA A 55 -9.03 7.21 12.06
N GLU A 56 -9.68 7.88 11.13
CA GLU A 56 -11.07 8.31 11.21
C GLU A 56 -12.05 7.19 10.82
N GLY A 57 -11.62 6.26 9.96
CA GLY A 57 -12.32 5.01 9.69
C GLY A 57 -12.09 3.94 10.76
N CYS A 58 -11.14 4.14 11.67
CA CYS A 58 -10.77 3.20 12.71
C CYS A 58 -11.60 3.35 14.01
N TYR A 59 -12.91 3.63 13.89
CA TYR A 59 -13.80 3.78 15.05
C TYR A 59 -13.77 2.55 15.96
N TYR A 60 -13.99 1.35 15.41
CA TYR A 60 -14.00 0.12 16.20
C TYR A 60 -12.68 -0.11 16.94
N LEU A 61 -11.54 0.01 16.25
CA LEU A 61 -10.22 -0.12 16.87
C LEU A 61 -10.04 0.88 18.02
N ARG A 62 -10.44 2.14 17.82
CA ARG A 62 -10.33 3.20 18.83
C ARG A 62 -11.15 2.88 20.09
N GLU A 63 -12.38 2.41 19.91
CA GLU A 63 -13.22 2.02 21.04
C GLU A 63 -12.65 0.79 21.77
N GLN A 64 -12.12 -0.20 21.05
CA GLN A 64 -11.48 -1.36 21.66
C GLN A 64 -10.24 -0.99 22.47
N ILE A 65 -9.31 -0.19 21.92
CA ILE A 65 -8.11 0.20 22.67
C ILE A 65 -8.44 1.11 23.86
N LYS A 66 -9.45 1.99 23.74
CA LYS A 66 -9.96 2.75 24.91
C LYS A 66 -10.49 1.82 26.00
N ALA A 67 -11.27 0.81 25.64
CA ALA A 67 -11.79 -0.17 26.59
C ALA A 67 -10.67 -0.99 27.26
N LEU A 68 -9.54 -1.18 26.58
CA LEU A 68 -8.32 -1.77 27.14
C LEU A 68 -7.50 -0.82 28.02
N GLY A 69 -7.96 0.42 28.22
CA GLY A 69 -7.29 1.41 29.08
C GLY A 69 -6.22 2.24 28.38
N PHE A 70 -6.15 2.25 27.05
CA PHE A 70 -5.21 3.13 26.34
C PHE A 70 -5.67 4.59 26.39
N VAL A 71 -4.73 5.47 26.70
CA VAL A 71 -4.99 6.92 26.75
C VAL A 71 -4.85 7.55 25.36
N ASN A 72 -5.77 8.45 24.99
CA ASN A 72 -5.65 9.27 23.79
C ASN A 72 -4.71 10.45 24.05
N LYS A 73 -3.55 10.49 23.38
CA LYS A 73 -2.61 11.62 23.48
C LYS A 73 -2.80 12.67 22.38
N GLY A 74 -3.91 12.62 21.64
CA GLY A 74 -4.24 13.61 20.62
C GLY A 74 -3.52 13.37 19.30
N GLU A 75 -3.05 14.46 18.69
CA GLU A 75 -2.47 14.46 17.34
C GLU A 75 -0.98 14.77 17.38
N VAL A 76 -0.21 14.13 16.49
CA VAL A 76 1.25 14.27 16.41
C VAL A 76 1.67 14.45 14.96
N GLY A 77 2.67 15.32 14.75
CA GLY A 77 3.17 15.69 13.44
C GLY A 77 2.24 16.65 12.72
N GLU A 78 2.63 17.03 11.52
CA GLU A 78 1.86 17.94 10.69
C GLU A 78 1.20 17.19 9.53
N ARG A 79 0.00 17.64 9.17
CA ARG A 79 -0.68 17.14 7.97
C ARG A 79 0.11 17.58 6.74
N ILE A 80 0.54 16.59 5.96
CA ILE A 80 1.10 16.80 4.63
C ILE A 80 -0.01 16.95 3.58
N THR A 81 0.24 17.81 2.59
CA THR A 81 -0.68 18.06 1.47
C THR A 81 -0.88 16.79 0.62
N PHE A 82 -1.93 16.75 -0.20
CA PHE A 82 -2.12 15.60 -1.08
C PHE A 82 -0.96 15.40 -2.07
N ASP A 83 -0.37 16.49 -2.56
CA ASP A 83 0.76 16.46 -3.49
C ASP A 83 1.99 15.84 -2.83
N GLU A 84 2.29 16.24 -1.60
CA GLU A 84 3.37 15.65 -0.79
C GLU A 84 3.11 14.17 -0.47
N GLN A 85 1.86 13.77 -0.22
CA GLN A 85 1.50 12.36 -0.03
C GLN A 85 1.79 11.54 -1.30
N VAL A 86 1.49 12.10 -2.48
CA VAL A 86 1.81 11.47 -3.77
C VAL A 86 3.32 11.39 -3.95
N ALA A 87 4.06 12.48 -3.74
CA ALA A 87 5.52 12.52 -3.87
C ALA A 87 6.20 11.49 -2.95
N ARG A 88 5.82 11.43 -1.66
CA ARG A 88 6.33 10.45 -0.70
C ARG A 88 6.03 9.01 -1.12
N THR A 89 4.90 8.78 -1.78
CA THR A 89 4.55 7.45 -2.32
C THR A 89 5.42 7.08 -3.51
N GLN A 90 5.71 8.06 -4.38
CA GLN A 90 6.59 7.89 -5.54
C GLN A 90 8.04 7.63 -5.12
N GLU A 91 8.58 8.43 -4.19
CA GLU A 91 9.92 8.25 -3.61
C GLU A 91 10.08 6.86 -2.96
N ARG A 92 9.10 6.43 -2.17
CA ARG A 92 9.09 5.07 -1.59
C ARG A 92 8.98 3.97 -2.65
N ALA A 93 8.40 4.26 -3.80
CA ALA A 93 8.33 3.32 -4.91
C ALA A 93 9.67 3.24 -5.66
N GLU A 94 10.34 4.37 -5.85
CA GLU A 94 11.68 4.47 -6.43
C GLU A 94 12.69 3.66 -5.61
N TYR A 95 12.76 3.88 -4.30
CA TYR A 95 13.63 3.08 -3.41
C TYR A 95 13.30 1.58 -3.41
N ARG A 96 12.03 1.21 -3.67
CA ARG A 96 11.65 -0.20 -3.84
C ARG A 96 12.09 -0.75 -5.19
N ALA A 97 12.04 0.05 -6.24
CA ALA A 97 12.52 -0.30 -7.56
C ALA A 97 14.03 -0.56 -7.52
N GLU A 98 14.82 0.40 -7.05
CA GLU A 98 16.29 0.27 -6.96
C GLU A 98 16.72 -0.98 -6.18
N ARG A 99 16.11 -1.22 -5.00
CA ARG A 99 16.42 -2.40 -4.21
C ARG A 99 16.02 -3.71 -4.90
N ALA A 100 14.96 -3.70 -5.70
CA ALA A 100 14.55 -4.88 -6.46
C ALA A 100 15.52 -5.10 -7.64
N GLU A 101 15.96 -4.05 -8.32
CA GLU A 101 16.96 -4.14 -9.40
C GLU A 101 18.28 -4.71 -8.89
N HIS A 102 18.82 -4.15 -7.80
CA HIS A 102 20.05 -4.67 -7.20
C HIS A 102 19.92 -6.16 -6.80
N ARG A 103 18.73 -6.60 -6.36
CA ARG A 103 18.48 -8.02 -6.06
C ARG A 103 18.38 -8.87 -7.31
N ALA A 104 17.82 -8.34 -8.40
CA ALA A 104 17.79 -9.00 -9.69
C ALA A 104 19.21 -9.20 -10.23
N ASP A 105 20.02 -8.13 -10.27
CA ASP A 105 21.41 -8.18 -10.75
C ASP A 105 22.23 -9.20 -9.97
N LYS A 106 22.11 -9.20 -8.63
CA LYS A 106 22.81 -10.16 -7.78
C LYS A 106 22.37 -11.61 -8.03
N ALA A 107 21.09 -11.84 -8.32
CA ALA A 107 20.57 -13.17 -8.62
C ALA A 107 21.04 -13.65 -10.00
N GLU A 108 21.03 -12.78 -11.01
CA GLU A 108 21.55 -13.04 -12.36
C GLU A 108 23.05 -13.36 -12.33
N GLN A 109 23.86 -12.54 -11.65
CA GLN A 109 25.29 -12.81 -11.47
C GLN A 109 25.55 -14.16 -10.80
N LYS A 110 24.74 -14.53 -9.80
CA LYS A 110 24.85 -15.82 -9.10
C LYS A 110 24.42 -16.99 -10.00
N SER A 111 23.37 -16.81 -10.80
CA SER A 111 22.95 -17.77 -11.83
C SER A 111 24.10 -18.03 -12.80
N ASP A 112 24.71 -17.00 -13.36
CA ASP A 112 25.80 -17.12 -14.33
C ASP A 112 27.03 -17.82 -13.72
N GLN A 113 27.38 -17.49 -12.48
CA GLN A 113 28.46 -18.15 -11.75
C GLN A 113 28.20 -19.65 -11.56
N LEU A 114 26.98 -20.02 -11.14
CA LEU A 114 26.59 -21.41 -10.95
C LEU A 114 26.52 -22.17 -12.28
N TYR A 115 25.97 -21.54 -13.31
CA TYR A 115 25.88 -22.11 -14.66
C TYR A 115 27.28 -22.39 -15.22
N ASN A 116 28.18 -21.40 -15.16
CA ASN A 116 29.58 -21.56 -15.60
C ASN A 116 30.32 -22.63 -14.80
N THR A 117 30.03 -22.74 -13.50
CA THR A 117 30.60 -23.80 -12.65
C THR A 117 30.10 -25.18 -13.09
N ALA A 118 28.79 -25.33 -13.28
CA ALA A 118 28.18 -26.59 -13.73
C ALA A 118 28.68 -26.97 -15.13
N GLN A 119 28.85 -26.00 -16.04
CA GLN A 119 29.40 -26.20 -17.37
C GLN A 119 30.86 -26.69 -17.32
N LYS A 120 31.71 -26.08 -16.48
CA LYS A 120 33.09 -26.53 -16.25
C LYS A 120 33.16 -27.94 -15.65
N MET A 121 32.24 -28.29 -14.76
CA MET A 121 32.15 -29.66 -14.23
C MET A 121 31.71 -30.65 -15.31
N ALA A 122 30.71 -30.28 -16.11
CA ALA A 122 30.20 -31.12 -17.20
C ALA A 122 31.25 -31.37 -18.28
N SER A 123 32.08 -30.37 -18.61
CA SER A 123 33.12 -30.49 -19.65
C SER A 123 34.23 -31.49 -19.33
N VAL A 124 34.35 -31.93 -18.07
CA VAL A 124 35.29 -32.99 -17.66
C VAL A 124 34.81 -34.37 -18.13
N ILE A 125 33.52 -34.53 -18.40
CA ILE A 125 32.93 -35.79 -18.87
C ILE A 125 32.94 -35.80 -20.40
N PRO A 126 33.70 -36.69 -21.06
CA PRO A 126 33.62 -36.92 -22.49
C PRO A 126 32.18 -37.16 -22.96
N PHE A 127 31.81 -36.54 -24.07
CA PHE A 127 30.49 -36.72 -24.66
C PHE A 127 30.22 -38.20 -25.00
N GLY A 128 29.06 -38.70 -24.58
CA GLY A 128 28.63 -40.07 -24.84
C GLY A 128 29.23 -41.14 -23.93
N GLN A 129 30.05 -40.79 -22.93
CA GLN A 129 30.62 -41.78 -22.01
C GLN A 129 29.53 -42.42 -21.11
N PRO A 130 29.28 -43.73 -21.21
CA PRO A 130 28.27 -44.40 -20.38
C PRO A 130 28.71 -44.55 -18.92
N ILE A 131 27.74 -44.72 -18.01
CA ILE A 131 28.02 -45.17 -16.63
C ILE A 131 28.42 -46.64 -16.69
N LEU A 132 29.58 -47.00 -16.14
CA LEU A 132 30.00 -48.40 -15.99
C LEU A 132 29.26 -49.04 -14.81
N VAL A 133 28.09 -49.62 -15.07
CA VAL A 133 27.26 -50.28 -14.06
C VAL A 133 27.95 -51.52 -13.49
N GLY A 134 27.97 -51.67 -12.17
CA GLY A 134 28.63 -52.76 -11.43
C GLY A 134 30.13 -52.56 -11.18
N HIS A 135 30.72 -51.48 -11.70
CA HIS A 135 32.14 -51.17 -11.48
C HIS A 135 32.35 -50.35 -10.19
N HIS A 136 33.51 -50.48 -9.54
CA HIS A 136 33.82 -49.78 -8.29
C HIS A 136 33.76 -48.24 -8.39
N SER A 137 33.84 -47.67 -9.59
CA SER A 137 33.74 -46.23 -9.85
C SER A 137 32.31 -45.73 -10.08
N GLU A 138 31.32 -46.62 -10.25
CA GLU A 138 29.94 -46.28 -10.59
C GLU A 138 29.35 -45.22 -9.66
N GLN A 139 29.45 -45.46 -8.35
CA GLN A 139 28.86 -44.58 -7.35
C GLN A 139 29.47 -43.17 -7.38
N ARG A 140 30.77 -43.08 -7.66
CA ARG A 140 31.47 -41.80 -7.77
C ARG A 140 31.01 -41.02 -9.00
N ASP A 141 30.87 -41.68 -10.15
CA ASP A 141 30.41 -41.07 -11.40
C ASP A 141 28.96 -40.57 -11.27
N ARG A 142 28.06 -41.40 -10.74
CA ARG A 142 26.67 -41.01 -10.44
C ARG A 142 26.61 -39.78 -9.55
N ASN A 143 27.35 -39.78 -8.45
CA ASN A 143 27.40 -38.63 -7.53
C ASN A 143 27.96 -37.38 -8.20
N TYR A 144 28.95 -37.50 -9.08
CA TYR A 144 29.50 -36.37 -9.82
C TYR A 144 28.47 -35.77 -10.78
N ARG A 145 27.80 -36.60 -11.59
CA ARG A 145 26.73 -36.19 -12.51
C ARG A 145 25.54 -35.57 -11.78
N ASN A 146 25.15 -36.14 -10.63
CA ASN A 146 24.12 -35.55 -9.76
C ASN A 146 24.52 -34.17 -9.24
N ARG A 147 25.79 -33.95 -8.87
CA ARG A 147 26.26 -32.62 -8.47
C ARG A 147 26.18 -31.61 -9.61
N ILE A 148 26.53 -32.00 -10.83
CA ILE A 148 26.38 -31.15 -12.03
C ILE A 148 24.92 -30.75 -12.21
N HIS A 149 24.02 -31.74 -12.23
CA HIS A 149 22.57 -31.52 -12.38
C HIS A 149 22.04 -30.58 -11.30
N ASN A 150 22.38 -30.82 -10.03
CA ASN A 150 21.95 -29.96 -8.92
C ASN A 150 22.51 -28.53 -9.01
N THR A 151 23.72 -28.37 -9.56
CA THR A 151 24.32 -27.03 -9.73
C THR A 151 23.64 -26.27 -10.85
N PHE A 152 23.29 -26.92 -11.96
CA PHE A 152 22.43 -26.34 -12.99
C PHE A 152 21.05 -25.98 -12.45
N GLY A 153 20.41 -26.87 -11.68
CA GLY A 153 19.12 -26.60 -11.04
C GLY A 153 19.15 -25.31 -10.22
N LYS A 154 20.18 -25.16 -9.36
CA LYS A 154 20.39 -23.93 -8.57
C LYS A 154 20.64 -22.69 -9.43
N ALA A 155 21.32 -22.83 -10.58
CA ALA A 155 21.54 -21.72 -11.50
C ALA A 155 20.20 -21.22 -12.05
N PHE A 156 19.34 -22.14 -12.52
CA PHE A 156 18.02 -21.80 -13.04
C PHE A 156 17.09 -21.24 -11.96
N GLU A 157 17.14 -21.75 -10.73
CA GLU A 157 16.39 -21.18 -9.59
C GLU A 157 16.79 -19.71 -9.32
N GLU A 158 18.08 -19.38 -9.36
CA GLU A 158 18.54 -18.00 -9.20
C GLU A 158 18.19 -17.13 -10.43
N LEU A 159 18.17 -17.70 -11.63
CA LEU A 159 17.71 -17.00 -12.84
C LEU A 159 16.24 -16.59 -12.72
N ASP A 160 15.37 -17.52 -12.31
CA ASP A 160 13.94 -17.25 -12.14
C ASP A 160 13.69 -16.25 -11.01
N LYS A 161 14.48 -16.32 -9.94
CA LYS A 161 14.47 -15.31 -8.88
C LYS A 161 14.91 -13.94 -9.41
N GLY A 162 15.88 -13.88 -10.32
CA GLY A 162 16.28 -12.66 -11.03
C GLY A 162 15.11 -12.04 -11.78
N LYS A 163 14.43 -12.83 -12.63
CA LYS A 163 13.23 -12.42 -13.36
C LYS A 163 12.13 -11.89 -12.43
N HIS A 164 11.84 -12.60 -11.34
CA HIS A 164 10.87 -12.16 -10.35
C HIS A 164 11.20 -10.77 -9.78
N TYR A 165 12.47 -10.51 -9.46
CA TYR A 165 12.89 -9.20 -8.98
C TYR A 165 12.87 -8.13 -10.06
N ARG A 166 13.14 -8.46 -11.33
CA ARG A 166 12.97 -7.54 -12.48
C ARG A 166 11.51 -7.10 -12.63
N GLU A 167 10.57 -8.05 -12.61
CA GLU A 167 9.14 -7.75 -12.67
C GLU A 167 8.70 -6.85 -11.51
N LYS A 168 9.15 -7.18 -10.29
CA LYS A 168 8.88 -6.38 -9.09
C LYS A 168 9.44 -4.97 -9.20
N ALA A 169 10.64 -4.81 -9.77
CA ALA A 169 11.24 -3.50 -10.03
C ALA A 169 10.39 -2.71 -11.03
N ALA A 170 9.97 -3.32 -12.14
CA ALA A 170 9.15 -2.68 -13.16
C ALA A 170 7.83 -2.14 -12.58
N THR A 171 7.09 -2.94 -11.80
CA THR A 171 5.86 -2.48 -11.13
C THR A 171 6.12 -1.32 -10.15
N ALA A 172 7.25 -1.36 -9.44
CA ALA A 172 7.64 -0.28 -8.53
C ALA A 172 7.99 1.00 -9.30
N LYS A 173 8.66 0.90 -10.45
CA LYS A 173 8.95 2.04 -11.34
C LYS A 173 7.69 2.70 -11.87
N GLU A 174 6.71 1.92 -12.33
CA GLU A 174 5.43 2.48 -12.79
C GLU A 174 4.73 3.30 -11.69
N THR A 175 4.87 2.87 -10.43
CA THR A 175 4.34 3.61 -9.29
C THR A 175 5.18 4.87 -9.01
N ALA A 176 6.50 4.79 -9.09
CA ALA A 176 7.42 5.93 -8.91
C ALA A 176 7.15 7.02 -9.96
N GLU A 177 7.02 6.64 -11.23
CA GLU A 177 6.69 7.53 -12.34
C GLU A 177 5.26 8.06 -12.27
N GLY A 178 4.42 7.50 -11.39
CA GLY A 178 3.03 7.91 -11.26
C GLY A 178 2.19 7.60 -12.50
N LYS A 179 2.50 6.50 -13.22
CA LYS A 179 1.91 6.12 -14.52
C LYS A 179 0.38 6.20 -14.57
N LYS A 180 -0.30 5.91 -13.46
CA LYS A 180 -1.77 6.04 -13.33
C LYS A 180 -2.31 7.46 -13.55
N TYR A 181 -1.51 8.48 -13.23
CA TYR A 181 -1.88 9.89 -13.42
C TYR A 181 -1.76 10.35 -14.87
N SER A 182 -1.21 9.52 -15.76
CA SER A 182 -1.19 9.75 -17.21
C SER A 182 -2.42 9.17 -17.91
N ASN A 183 -3.30 8.46 -17.19
CA ASN A 183 -4.53 7.87 -17.74
C ASN A 183 -5.74 8.82 -17.54
N PRO A 184 -6.31 9.40 -18.61
CA PRO A 184 -7.46 10.31 -18.53
C PRO A 184 -8.72 9.69 -17.91
N GLU A 185 -8.96 8.39 -18.13
CA GLU A 185 -10.13 7.69 -17.57
C GLU A 185 -10.01 7.55 -16.06
N TYR A 186 -8.81 7.16 -15.58
CA TYR A 186 -8.51 7.11 -14.15
C TYR A 186 -8.74 8.47 -13.48
N LEU A 187 -8.21 9.55 -14.08
CA LEU A 187 -8.39 10.91 -13.57
C LEU A 187 -9.85 11.33 -13.56
N THR A 188 -10.59 11.08 -14.65
CA THR A 188 -12.02 11.40 -14.76
C THR A 188 -12.82 10.71 -13.66
N ASN A 189 -12.55 9.44 -13.38
CA ASN A 189 -13.22 8.69 -12.33
C ASN A 189 -12.89 9.25 -10.93
N ARG A 190 -11.63 9.59 -10.66
CA ARG A 190 -11.22 10.20 -9.38
C ARG A 190 -11.79 11.60 -9.16
N ILE A 191 -11.87 12.41 -10.21
CA ILE A 191 -12.54 13.73 -10.17
C ILE A 191 -14.02 13.55 -9.82
N LYS A 192 -14.73 12.63 -10.46
CA LYS A 192 -16.15 12.33 -10.16
C LYS A 192 -16.35 11.86 -8.72
N GLU A 193 -15.45 11.01 -8.20
CA GLU A 193 -15.49 10.55 -6.81
C GLU A 193 -15.30 11.71 -5.82
N CYS A 194 -14.28 12.55 -6.02
CA CYS A 194 -14.02 13.72 -5.16
C CYS A 194 -15.23 14.68 -5.17
N GLN A 195 -15.76 15.00 -6.35
CA GLN A 195 -16.97 15.83 -6.48
C GLN A 195 -18.18 15.22 -5.75
N LYS A 196 -18.36 13.90 -5.83
CA LYS A 196 -19.43 13.20 -5.10
C LYS A 196 -19.22 13.31 -3.58
N HIS A 197 -17.99 13.15 -3.10
CA HIS A 197 -17.66 13.29 -1.68
C HIS A 197 -17.91 14.71 -1.18
N LEU A 198 -17.47 15.74 -1.92
CA LEU A 198 -17.75 17.15 -1.59
C LEU A 198 -19.25 17.40 -1.44
N ARG A 199 -20.09 16.94 -2.39
CA ARG A 199 -21.55 17.06 -2.26
C ARG A 199 -22.14 16.37 -1.03
N ILE A 200 -21.52 15.28 -0.56
CA ILE A 200 -21.94 14.60 0.67
C ILE A 200 -21.49 15.42 1.88
N LEU A 201 -20.25 15.91 1.89
CA LEU A 201 -19.68 16.69 2.98
C LEU A 201 -20.40 18.03 3.15
N ASP A 202 -20.63 18.79 2.07
CA ASP A 202 -21.36 20.05 2.09
C ASP A 202 -22.78 19.87 2.64
N ARG A 203 -23.46 18.81 2.21
CA ARG A 203 -24.79 18.46 2.71
C ARG A 203 -24.76 18.14 4.20
N ARG A 204 -23.75 17.40 4.65
CA ARG A 204 -23.56 17.10 6.08
C ARG A 204 -23.13 18.32 6.89
N LEU A 205 -22.42 19.27 6.30
CA LEU A 205 -22.09 20.56 6.90
C LEU A 205 -23.34 21.43 7.08
N ASN A 206 -24.32 21.29 6.19
CA ASN A 206 -25.62 21.97 6.25
C ASN A 206 -26.67 21.27 7.13
N GLY A 207 -26.29 20.27 7.93
CA GLY A 207 -27.21 19.61 8.88
C GLY A 207 -28.05 18.50 8.28
N LYS A 208 -27.83 18.11 7.02
CA LYS A 208 -28.65 17.10 6.33
C LYS A 208 -27.96 15.74 6.26
N LEU A 209 -28.59 14.71 6.82
CA LEU A 209 -28.14 13.32 6.70
C LEU A 209 -28.39 12.75 5.29
N TYR A 210 -29.56 13.02 4.72
CA TYR A 210 -29.99 12.62 3.37
C TYR A 210 -30.48 13.84 2.58
N PRO A 211 -30.58 13.80 1.24
CA PRO A 211 -31.02 14.96 0.46
C PRO A 211 -32.36 15.57 0.93
N ASN A 212 -33.27 14.74 1.43
CA ASN A 212 -34.62 15.14 1.86
C ASN A 212 -34.79 15.14 3.40
N SER A 213 -33.71 14.98 4.17
CA SER A 213 -33.83 15.04 5.64
C SER A 213 -33.97 16.48 6.11
N PRO A 214 -34.64 16.73 7.25
CA PRO A 214 -34.63 18.05 7.88
C PRO A 214 -33.21 18.49 8.21
N GLU A 215 -33.01 19.80 8.28
CA GLU A 215 -31.76 20.40 8.77
C GLU A 215 -31.70 20.24 10.28
N GLN A 216 -30.55 19.77 10.77
CA GLN A 216 -30.26 19.63 12.19
C GLN A 216 -29.08 20.51 12.55
N GLU A 217 -29.08 21.05 13.77
CA GLU A 217 -27.95 21.78 14.29
C GLU A 217 -26.74 20.86 14.44
N ILE A 218 -25.59 21.35 13.99
CA ILE A 218 -24.32 20.63 14.08
C ILE A 218 -23.43 21.34 15.07
N SER A 219 -22.81 20.57 15.98
CA SER A 219 -21.83 21.07 16.93
C SER A 219 -20.63 21.70 16.23
N GLU A 220 -19.97 22.64 16.89
CA GLU A 220 -18.77 23.30 16.34
C GLU A 220 -17.66 22.29 15.99
N GLN A 221 -17.47 21.27 16.82
CA GLN A 221 -16.52 20.19 16.56
C GLN A 221 -16.84 19.43 15.26
N ALA A 222 -18.12 19.15 15.01
CA ALA A 222 -18.53 18.47 13.78
C ALA A 222 -18.43 19.41 12.55
N ARG A 223 -18.70 20.72 12.70
CA ARG A 223 -18.45 21.71 11.64
C ARG A 223 -16.97 21.77 11.27
N GLN A 224 -16.09 21.87 12.27
CA GLN A 224 -14.64 21.86 12.05
C GLN A 224 -14.18 20.56 11.37
N PHE A 225 -14.71 19.41 11.80
CA PHE A 225 -14.44 18.12 11.15
C PHE A 225 -14.82 18.16 9.66
N TYR A 226 -16.04 18.57 9.32
CA TYR A 226 -16.47 18.61 7.92
C TYR A 226 -15.69 19.62 7.09
N ASN A 227 -15.38 20.80 7.62
CA ASN A 227 -14.57 21.81 6.94
C ASN A 227 -13.16 21.27 6.60
N ASN A 228 -12.50 20.62 7.56
CA ASN A 228 -11.19 20.00 7.33
C ASN A 228 -11.27 18.93 6.21
N ARG A 229 -12.36 18.14 6.19
CA ARG A 229 -12.58 17.14 5.14
C ARG A 229 -12.83 17.73 3.76
N ILE A 230 -13.59 18.82 3.71
CA ILE A 230 -13.84 19.54 2.46
C ILE A 230 -12.53 20.08 1.92
N ALA A 231 -11.69 20.68 2.77
CA ALA A 231 -10.35 21.15 2.37
C ALA A 231 -9.49 20.00 1.82
N GLU A 232 -9.43 18.86 2.51
CA GLU A 232 -8.70 17.67 2.05
C GLU A 232 -9.19 17.11 0.70
N GLU A 233 -10.51 17.02 0.51
CA GLU A 233 -11.08 16.54 -0.75
C GLU A 233 -10.91 17.54 -1.89
N ASN A 234 -10.92 18.85 -1.59
CA ASN A 234 -10.61 19.89 -2.57
C ASN A 234 -9.15 19.82 -3.03
N GLU A 235 -8.18 19.62 -2.15
CA GLU A 235 -6.79 19.41 -2.55
C GLU A 235 -6.63 18.23 -3.51
N LYS A 236 -7.28 17.10 -3.21
CA LYS A 236 -7.31 15.93 -4.11
C LYS A 236 -7.91 16.29 -5.47
N LEU A 237 -9.05 16.98 -5.45
CA LEU A 237 -9.76 17.38 -6.66
C LEU A 237 -8.86 18.27 -7.53
N GLU A 238 -8.23 19.27 -6.95
CA GLU A 238 -7.34 20.20 -7.67
C GLU A 238 -6.10 19.50 -8.20
N PHE A 239 -5.49 18.59 -7.45
CA PHE A 239 -4.40 17.73 -7.96
C PHE A 239 -4.83 16.95 -9.20
N PHE A 240 -5.98 16.25 -9.13
CA PHE A 240 -6.45 15.44 -10.27
C PHE A 240 -6.82 16.30 -11.47
N LYS A 241 -7.46 17.47 -11.26
CA LYS A 241 -7.73 18.45 -12.31
C LYS A 241 -6.44 18.96 -12.94
N GLY A 242 -5.42 19.26 -12.13
CA GLY A 242 -4.10 19.67 -12.61
C GLY A 242 -3.46 18.61 -13.52
N LYS A 243 -3.47 17.34 -13.11
CA LYS A 243 -2.99 16.22 -13.94
C LYS A 243 -3.81 16.07 -15.23
N MET A 244 -5.13 16.25 -15.17
CA MET A 244 -6.00 16.15 -16.35
C MET A 244 -5.72 17.27 -17.35
N LYS A 245 -5.55 18.51 -16.87
CA LYS A 245 -5.18 19.67 -17.70
C LYS A 245 -3.79 19.52 -18.30
N ALA A 246 -2.85 18.89 -17.60
CA ALA A 246 -1.52 18.59 -18.16
C ALA A 246 -1.59 17.62 -19.36
N ILE A 247 -2.55 16.69 -19.37
CA ILE A 247 -2.77 15.78 -20.50
C ILE A 247 -3.58 16.45 -21.62
N ASN A 248 -4.64 17.17 -21.25
CA ASN A 248 -5.53 17.86 -22.18
C ASN A 248 -5.74 19.30 -21.68
N PRO A 249 -4.95 20.28 -22.16
CA PRO A 249 -5.06 21.68 -21.74
C PRO A 249 -6.43 22.32 -22.02
N ALA A 250 -7.16 21.81 -23.03
CA ALA A 250 -8.51 22.26 -23.37
C ALA A 250 -9.60 21.59 -22.50
N TRP A 251 -9.23 20.66 -21.61
CA TRP A 251 -10.19 20.02 -20.71
C TRP A 251 -10.82 21.04 -19.77
N CYS A 252 -12.15 21.07 -19.79
CA CYS A 252 -12.97 21.83 -18.87
C CYS A 252 -13.79 20.88 -18.00
N GLU A 253 -14.06 21.30 -16.77
CA GLU A 253 -14.89 20.54 -15.85
C GLU A 253 -16.31 20.39 -16.43
N PRO A 254 -16.84 19.16 -16.57
CA PRO A 254 -18.19 18.98 -17.08
C PRO A 254 -19.19 19.71 -16.19
N SER A 255 -20.05 20.54 -16.79
CA SER A 255 -21.12 21.18 -16.04
C SER A 255 -21.99 20.11 -15.37
N VAL A 256 -22.34 20.33 -14.09
CA VAL A 256 -23.20 19.41 -13.36
C VAL A 256 -24.55 19.40 -14.06
N SER A 257 -24.82 18.36 -14.85
CA SER A 257 -26.13 18.17 -15.47
C SER A 257 -27.17 18.07 -14.36
N THR A 258 -27.90 19.17 -14.13
CA THR A 258 -29.12 19.15 -13.34
C THR A 258 -30.09 18.24 -14.09
N ARG A 259 -30.29 17.02 -13.61
CA ARG A 259 -31.39 16.17 -14.08
C ARG A 259 -32.68 16.98 -13.94
N LYS A 260 -33.24 17.44 -15.07
CA LYS A 260 -34.61 17.98 -15.13
C LYS A 260 -35.51 16.92 -14.50
N ILE A 261 -36.05 17.22 -13.33
CA ILE A 261 -37.14 16.44 -12.73
C ILE A 261 -38.28 16.54 -13.74
N LYS A 262 -38.56 15.47 -14.49
CA LYS A 262 -39.74 15.40 -15.36
C LYS A 262 -40.95 15.59 -14.45
N GLY A 263 -41.62 16.73 -14.57
CA GLY A 263 -42.84 17.04 -13.83
C GLY A 263 -43.84 15.90 -13.99
N LYS A 264 -44.34 15.40 -12.86
CA LYS A 264 -45.53 14.55 -12.84
C LYS A 264 -46.65 15.33 -13.52
N LYS A 265 -47.15 14.82 -14.65
CA LYS A 265 -48.43 15.27 -15.20
C LYS A 265 -49.50 14.88 -14.16
N ASN A 266 -50.08 15.88 -13.49
CA ASN A 266 -51.38 15.70 -12.85
C ASN A 266 -52.41 15.57 -13.98
N THR A 267 -52.92 14.37 -14.19
CA THR A 267 -54.21 14.17 -14.86
C THR A 267 -55.30 14.34 -13.81
N LEU A 268 -56.17 15.31 -14.07
CA LEU A 268 -57.47 15.50 -13.44
C LEU A 268 -58.38 14.29 -13.66
#